data_AF-A0A951Q2Z5-F1
#
_entry.id   AF-A0A951Q2Z5-F1
#
_cell.length_a   1.000
_cell.length_b   1.000
_cell.length_c   1.000
_cell.angle_alpha   90.00
_cell.angle_beta   90.00
_cell.angle_gamma   90.00
#
_symmetry.space_group_name_H-M   'P 1'
#
loop_
_entity.id
_entity.type
_entity.pdbx_description
1 polymer ?
#
loop_
_entity_poly.entity_id
_entity_poly.type
_entity_poly.pdbx_seq_one_letter_code
_entity_poly.pdbx_strand_id
1 'polypeptide(L)'
;MRRAVLFLSKFVISLWTILVVSFLSLLIFNAPNVPNTAPFAEVSIKTNNGSTIHLPNRIFNCTETGQEFQCQANIQDRLLKLTLTKGSEYKYDLSNCRALYNNQPIDCSEKGQTYAPIIAKIYEITNPELTPQQLQAVRQKYWGINALKQFGELGLMWISTGLSLVAGLNAAFLAWFYPGKLSKAFASLVCGFGMYRFVWGLLGRVQFDVVTPYGFTPDSWSWVVDGGALIAGVGTLIATALVLWRRFHRFIRLPMSISSSVGIFNLCSFSLLWIFTYLPSLFGFTETLLQNRSVLMWVGTTISSTFAIVAAILFYLHTNQSIKKFLCLSSGIGAVALAINLFLFVLLGLGYAD
;
A
#
# COMPACT_ATOMS: atom_id res chain seq x y z
N MET A 1 19.89 -11.38 32.23
CA MET A 1 19.64 -11.39 30.75
C MET A 1 18.15 -11.34 30.38
N ARG A 2 17.28 -12.22 30.88
CA ARG A 2 15.85 -12.25 30.49
C ARG A 2 15.07 -10.92 30.65
N ARG A 3 15.33 -10.15 31.72
CA ARG A 3 14.70 -8.84 31.96
C ARG A 3 15.16 -7.76 30.97
N ALA A 4 16.44 -7.76 30.60
CA ALA A 4 17.00 -6.81 29.62
C ALA A 4 16.46 -7.08 28.20
N VAL A 5 16.34 -8.36 27.80
CA VAL A 5 15.76 -8.74 26.51
C VAL A 5 14.28 -8.37 26.42
N LEU A 6 13.52 -8.56 27.51
CA LEU A 6 12.12 -8.14 27.59
C LEU A 6 11.95 -6.63 27.53
N PHE A 7 12.82 -5.87 28.21
CA PHE A 7 12.81 -4.41 28.15
C PHE A 7 13.11 -3.91 26.74
N LEU A 8 14.19 -4.41 26.12
CA LEU A 8 14.58 -4.02 24.77
C LEU A 8 13.49 -4.36 23.74
N SER A 9 12.88 -5.54 23.84
CA SER A 9 11.78 -5.93 22.95
C SER A 9 10.57 -5.00 23.09
N LYS A 10 10.14 -4.68 24.31
CA LYS A 10 9.03 -3.73 24.53
C LYS A 10 9.36 -2.35 23.99
N PHE A 11 10.59 -1.88 24.23
CA PHE A 11 11.05 -0.59 23.74
C PHE A 11 11.02 -0.52 22.21
N VAL A 12 11.56 -1.52 21.52
CA VAL A 12 11.57 -1.57 20.04
C VAL A 12 10.16 -1.60 19.46
N ILE A 13 9.25 -2.38 20.07
CA ILE A 13 7.86 -2.45 19.62
C ILE A 13 7.16 -1.10 19.81
N SER A 14 7.30 -0.49 21.00
CA SER A 14 6.70 0.81 21.30
C SER A 14 7.22 1.90 20.37
N LEU A 15 8.55 1.95 20.14
CA LEU A 15 9.16 2.89 19.21
C LEU A 15 8.63 2.69 17.79
N TRP A 16 8.57 1.44 17.31
CA TRP A 16 8.01 1.12 16.00
C TRP A 16 6.54 1.56 15.89
N THR A 17 5.71 1.29 16.90
CA THR A 17 4.31 1.73 16.90
C THR A 17 4.19 3.26 16.83
N ILE A 18 4.99 3.99 17.61
CA ILE A 18 5.00 5.46 17.58
C ILE A 18 5.40 5.97 16.19
N LEU A 19 6.43 5.38 15.57
CA LEU A 19 6.88 5.75 14.23
C LEU A 19 5.79 5.51 13.18
N VAL A 20 5.15 4.34 13.19
CA VAL A 20 4.07 4.00 12.25
C VAL A 20 2.88 4.95 12.42
N VAL A 21 2.44 5.19 13.65
CA VAL A 21 1.30 6.08 13.93
C VAL A 21 1.62 7.52 13.54
N SER A 22 2.84 8.00 13.80
CA SER A 22 3.27 9.34 13.42
C SER A 22 3.33 9.49 11.91
N PHE A 23 3.86 8.49 11.20
CA PHE A 23 3.91 8.48 9.74
C PHE A 23 2.51 8.44 9.11
N LEU A 24 1.63 7.56 9.59
CA LEU A 24 0.24 7.49 9.14
C LEU A 24 -0.51 8.80 9.41
N SER A 25 -0.30 9.41 10.58
CA SER A 25 -0.87 10.73 10.89
C SER A 25 -0.37 11.79 9.91
N LEU A 26 0.92 11.82 9.63
CA LEU A 26 1.50 12.76 8.66
C LEU A 26 0.89 12.60 7.27
N LEU A 27 0.72 11.36 6.79
CA LEU A 27 0.06 11.06 5.52
C LEU A 27 -1.39 11.50 5.51
N ILE A 28 -2.18 11.12 6.52
CA ILE A 28 -3.62 11.45 6.58
C ILE A 28 -3.84 12.96 6.68
N PHE A 29 -3.09 13.65 7.54
CA PHE A 29 -3.25 15.09 7.75
C PHE A 29 -2.72 15.94 6.60
N ASN A 30 -2.01 15.38 5.62
CA ASN A 30 -1.52 16.11 4.46
C ASN A 30 -1.96 15.47 3.14
N ALA A 31 -2.94 14.56 3.21
CA ALA A 31 -3.41 13.80 2.08
C ALA A 31 -3.96 14.73 1.00
N PRO A 32 -3.59 14.53 -0.27
CA PRO A 32 -4.26 15.16 -1.40
C PRO A 32 -5.77 14.93 -1.37
N ASN A 33 -6.22 13.70 -1.10
CA ASN A 33 -7.63 13.30 -1.30
C ASN A 33 -8.58 13.42 -0.08
N VAL A 34 -8.18 14.01 1.06
CA VAL A 34 -9.02 14.00 2.29
C VAL A 34 -9.14 15.38 2.98
N PRO A 35 -10.35 15.90 3.33
CA PRO A 35 -11.71 15.44 2.98
C PRO A 35 -12.44 16.36 1.95
N ASN A 36 -12.89 15.74 0.85
CA ASN A 36 -14.18 15.84 0.13
C ASN A 36 -15.00 17.15 0.01
N THR A 37 -14.50 18.35 0.31
CA THR A 37 -15.23 19.58 -0.04
C THR A 37 -15.06 19.95 -1.51
N ALA A 38 -13.93 19.60 -2.12
CA ALA A 38 -13.63 19.92 -3.51
C ALA A 38 -13.74 18.70 -4.43
N PRO A 39 -14.17 18.87 -5.69
CA PRO A 39 -14.32 17.77 -6.64
C PRO A 39 -12.99 17.37 -7.31
N PHE A 40 -11.85 17.81 -6.78
CA PHE A 40 -10.50 17.56 -7.31
C PHE A 40 -9.53 17.16 -6.20
N ALA A 41 -8.41 16.55 -6.57
CA ALA A 41 -7.41 16.02 -5.64
C ALA A 41 -6.49 17.11 -5.11
N GLU A 42 -5.86 17.88 -5.99
CA GLU A 42 -4.96 18.96 -5.59
C GLU A 42 -4.86 20.03 -6.67
N VAL A 43 -4.36 21.19 -6.26
CA VAL A 43 -4.01 22.30 -7.15
C VAL A 43 -2.52 22.57 -6.97
N SER A 44 -1.77 22.55 -8.05
CA SER A 44 -0.34 22.83 -8.06
C SER A 44 -0.06 24.21 -8.67
N ILE A 45 0.85 24.98 -8.09
CA ILE A 45 1.36 26.22 -8.67
C ILE A 45 2.70 25.92 -9.30
N LYS A 46 2.81 26.10 -10.62
CA LYS A 46 4.08 25.99 -11.34
C LYS A 46 4.79 27.33 -11.33
N THR A 47 6.01 27.34 -10.80
CA THR A 47 6.88 28.52 -10.76
C THR A 47 7.73 28.61 -12.03
N ASN A 48 8.15 29.82 -12.40
CA ASN A 48 9.02 30.07 -13.56
C ASN A 48 10.35 29.31 -13.50
N ASN A 49 10.79 28.95 -12.30
CA ASN A 49 12.02 28.18 -12.06
C ASN A 49 11.81 26.65 -12.18
N GLY A 50 10.65 26.20 -12.68
CA GLY A 50 10.32 24.78 -12.83
C GLY A 50 9.90 24.06 -11.54
N SER A 51 9.92 24.74 -10.39
CA SER A 51 9.47 24.14 -9.12
C SER A 51 7.94 24.18 -9.02
N THR A 52 7.33 23.11 -8.50
CA THR A 52 5.90 23.05 -8.22
C THR A 52 5.65 23.27 -6.73
N ILE A 53 4.52 23.89 -6.41
CA ILE A 53 4.02 24.03 -5.04
C ILE A 53 2.64 23.41 -4.99
N HIS A 54 2.47 22.41 -4.15
CA HIS A 54 1.22 21.66 -4.03
C HIS A 54 0.33 22.29 -2.96
N LEU A 55 -0.93 22.54 -3.31
CA LEU A 55 -1.98 23.04 -2.44
C LEU A 55 -2.99 21.91 -2.19
N PRO A 56 -3.27 21.57 -0.93
CA PRO A 56 -4.20 20.49 -0.62
C PRO A 56 -5.65 20.94 -0.89
N ASN A 57 -6.51 20.06 -1.37
CA ASN A 57 -7.89 20.39 -1.71
C ASN A 57 -8.71 21.02 -0.58
N ARG A 58 -8.44 20.64 0.67
CA ARG A 58 -9.16 21.08 1.88
C ARG A 58 -9.14 22.59 2.13
N ILE A 59 -8.25 23.34 1.47
CA ILE A 59 -8.22 24.81 1.60
C ILE A 59 -9.26 25.49 0.72
N PHE A 60 -9.84 24.74 -0.23
CA PHE A 60 -10.82 25.21 -1.17
C PHE A 60 -12.23 24.96 -0.62
N ASN A 61 -13.00 26.04 -0.52
CA ASN A 61 -14.43 25.96 -0.30
C ASN A 61 -15.11 25.94 -1.66
N CYS A 62 -15.76 24.82 -1.98
CA CYS A 62 -16.44 24.62 -3.26
C CYS A 62 -17.96 24.64 -3.10
N THR A 63 -18.63 25.35 -4.00
CA THR A 63 -20.08 25.36 -4.14
C THR A 63 -20.45 24.89 -5.54
N GLU A 64 -21.44 24.02 -5.60
CA GLU A 64 -22.00 23.52 -6.85
C GLU A 64 -23.06 24.51 -7.35
N THR A 65 -22.90 25.02 -8.58
CA THR A 65 -23.83 26.00 -9.17
C THR A 65 -24.16 25.57 -10.60
N GLY A 66 -25.28 24.87 -10.76
CA GLY A 66 -25.69 24.32 -12.05
C GLY A 66 -24.71 23.28 -12.59
N GLN A 67 -24.13 23.53 -13.77
CA GLN A 67 -23.13 22.67 -14.39
C GLN A 67 -21.68 23.01 -14.00
N GLU A 68 -21.47 23.95 -13.08
CA GLU A 68 -20.13 24.37 -12.66
C GLU A 68 -19.89 24.12 -11.17
N PHE A 69 -18.65 23.83 -10.81
CA PHE A 69 -18.13 23.90 -9.45
C PHE A 69 -17.30 25.18 -9.32
N GLN A 70 -17.68 26.01 -8.35
CA GLN A 70 -16.94 27.23 -8.01
C GLN A 70 -16.20 26.99 -6.70
N CYS A 71 -14.88 26.95 -6.76
CA CYS A 71 -14.00 26.68 -5.64
C CYS A 71 -13.15 27.90 -5.33
N GLN A 72 -13.04 28.26 -4.05
CA GLN A 72 -12.26 29.44 -3.65
C GLN A 72 -11.38 29.18 -2.44
N ALA A 73 -10.17 29.75 -2.46
CA ALA A 73 -9.20 29.68 -1.38
C ALA A 73 -8.42 31.00 -1.24
N ASN A 74 -8.07 31.38 -0.02
CA ASN A 74 -7.22 32.53 0.24
C ASN A 74 -5.74 32.11 0.30
N ILE A 75 -4.93 32.66 -0.60
CA ILE A 75 -3.49 32.42 -0.70
C ILE A 75 -2.77 33.76 -0.58
N GLN A 76 -2.01 33.95 0.51
CA GLN A 76 -1.30 35.22 0.81
C GLN A 76 -2.24 36.43 0.78
N ASP A 77 -3.38 36.32 1.48
CA ASP A 77 -4.43 37.34 1.58
C ASP A 77 -5.08 37.77 0.24
N ARG A 78 -4.83 37.00 -0.83
CA ARG A 78 -5.46 37.17 -2.13
C ARG A 78 -6.34 35.96 -2.44
N LEU A 79 -7.48 36.23 -3.07
CA LEU A 79 -8.47 35.22 -3.39
C LEU A 79 -8.09 34.50 -4.69
N LEU A 80 -7.94 33.18 -4.62
CA LEU A 80 -7.87 32.28 -5.76
C LEU A 80 -9.26 31.66 -5.97
N LYS A 81 -9.87 31.91 -7.13
CA LYS A 81 -11.11 31.27 -7.57
C LYS A 81 -10.83 30.31 -8.71
N LEU A 82 -11.43 29.13 -8.65
CA LEU A 82 -11.41 28.10 -9.67
C LEU A 82 -12.85 27.80 -10.07
N THR A 83 -13.12 27.84 -11.37
CA THR A 83 -14.38 27.42 -11.95
C THR A 83 -14.12 26.20 -12.82
N LEU A 84 -14.85 25.12 -12.55
CA LEU A 84 -14.68 23.81 -13.19
C LEU A 84 -16.03 23.39 -13.76
N THR A 85 -16.08 23.00 -15.03
CA THR A 85 -17.32 22.53 -15.67
C THR A 85 -17.47 21.02 -15.48
N LYS A 86 -18.66 20.54 -15.15
CA LYS A 86 -18.97 19.12 -15.04
C LYS A 86 -18.95 18.44 -16.42
N GLY A 87 -18.31 17.28 -16.48
CA GLY A 87 -18.39 16.34 -17.60
C GLY A 87 -19.71 15.58 -17.62
N SER A 88 -19.93 14.82 -18.70
CA SER A 88 -21.18 14.11 -18.97
C SER A 88 -21.29 12.73 -18.31
N GLU A 89 -20.17 12.11 -17.93
CA GLU A 89 -20.16 10.70 -17.54
C GLU A 89 -20.05 10.44 -16.04
N TYR A 90 -19.39 11.32 -15.27
CA TYR A 90 -19.14 11.09 -13.85
C TYR A 90 -19.10 12.40 -13.04
N LYS A 91 -19.56 12.37 -11.78
CA LYS A 91 -19.63 13.56 -10.90
C LYS A 91 -18.28 14.29 -10.72
N TYR A 92 -17.18 13.53 -10.83
CA TYR A 92 -15.80 14.03 -10.71
C TYR A 92 -15.06 14.10 -12.05
N ASP A 93 -15.75 13.84 -13.16
CA ASP A 93 -15.23 14.21 -14.48
C ASP A 93 -15.42 15.72 -14.66
N LEU A 94 -14.32 16.45 -14.69
CA LEU A 94 -14.29 17.90 -14.69
C LEU A 94 -13.50 18.39 -15.89
N SER A 95 -14.05 19.33 -16.63
CA SER A 95 -13.43 19.93 -17.82
C SER A 95 -13.38 21.45 -17.72
N ASN A 96 -12.59 22.09 -18.58
CA ASN A 96 -12.53 23.55 -18.70
C ASN A 96 -12.21 24.28 -17.39
N CYS A 97 -11.03 24.03 -16.81
CA CYS A 97 -10.58 24.78 -15.64
C CYS A 97 -10.32 26.25 -15.99
N ARG A 98 -11.02 27.16 -15.30
CA ARG A 98 -10.77 28.61 -15.34
C ARG A 98 -10.33 29.06 -13.97
N ALA A 99 -9.22 29.79 -13.90
CA ALA A 99 -8.69 30.28 -12.64
C ALA A 99 -8.60 31.82 -12.65
N LEU A 100 -8.95 32.42 -11.51
CA LEU A 100 -8.80 33.85 -11.26
C LEU A 100 -8.00 34.03 -9.97
N TYR A 101 -6.88 34.73 -10.04
CA TYR A 101 -6.14 35.17 -8.85
C TYR A 101 -6.32 36.67 -8.67
N ASN A 102 -6.94 37.08 -7.56
CA ASN A 102 -7.26 38.50 -7.32
C ASN A 102 -8.05 39.15 -8.47
N ASN A 103 -9.01 38.42 -9.03
CA ASN A 103 -9.81 38.79 -10.21
C ASN A 103 -9.04 38.94 -11.53
N GLN A 104 -7.75 38.61 -11.58
CA GLN A 104 -6.99 38.50 -12.82
C GLN A 104 -7.03 37.05 -13.34
N PRO A 105 -7.25 36.83 -14.65
CA PRO A 105 -7.21 35.49 -15.23
C PRO A 105 -5.80 34.93 -15.18
N ILE A 106 -5.69 33.69 -14.75
CA ILE A 106 -4.47 32.90 -14.77
C ILE A 106 -4.74 31.58 -15.50
N ASP A 107 -3.70 31.01 -16.07
CA ASP A 107 -3.81 29.74 -16.79
C ASP A 107 -4.07 28.60 -15.81
N CYS A 108 -4.99 27.70 -16.17
CA CYS A 108 -5.26 26.47 -15.44
C CYS A 108 -5.37 25.30 -16.41
N SER A 109 -4.60 24.24 -16.17
CA SER A 109 -4.61 23.02 -16.97
C SER A 109 -4.77 21.78 -16.09
N GLU A 110 -5.35 20.73 -16.67
CA GLU A 110 -5.34 19.40 -16.08
C GLU A 110 -3.97 18.76 -16.30
N LYS A 111 -3.35 18.27 -15.23
CA LYS A 111 -2.02 17.64 -15.27
C LYS A 111 -2.08 16.12 -15.13
N GLY A 112 -3.14 15.61 -14.49
CA GLY A 112 -3.31 14.19 -14.24
C GLY A 112 -4.46 13.94 -13.28
N GLN A 113 -4.48 12.75 -12.70
CA GLN A 113 -5.52 12.28 -11.79
C GLN A 113 -4.91 11.40 -10.71
N THR A 114 -5.51 11.37 -9.53
CA THR A 114 -5.18 10.37 -8.51
C THR A 114 -5.93 9.08 -8.76
N TYR A 115 -5.35 7.95 -8.38
CA TYR A 115 -6.05 6.67 -8.35
C TYR A 115 -6.87 6.46 -7.06
N ALA A 116 -7.73 5.43 -7.09
CA ALA A 116 -8.74 4.98 -6.11
C ALA A 116 -8.63 5.47 -4.65
N PRO A 117 -9.74 5.70 -3.91
CA PRO A 117 -11.11 5.26 -4.22
C PRO A 117 -11.95 6.26 -5.02
N ILE A 118 -11.48 7.48 -5.22
CA ILE A 118 -12.15 8.50 -6.04
C ILE A 118 -11.13 9.01 -7.05
N ILE A 119 -11.37 8.75 -8.34
CA ILE A 119 -10.55 9.34 -9.41
C ILE A 119 -10.84 10.83 -9.40
N ALA A 120 -9.85 11.61 -8.98
CA ALA A 120 -9.96 13.05 -8.82
C ALA A 120 -8.82 13.73 -9.56
N LYS A 121 -9.17 14.75 -10.36
CA LYS A 121 -8.23 15.45 -11.23
C LYS A 121 -7.26 16.31 -10.42
N ILE A 122 -6.05 16.47 -10.95
CA ILE A 122 -4.99 17.34 -10.45
C ILE A 122 -4.87 18.51 -11.41
N TYR A 123 -5.03 19.73 -10.87
CA TYR A 123 -4.92 20.96 -11.65
C TYR A 123 -3.57 21.63 -11.44
N GLU A 124 -3.04 22.26 -12.48
CA GLU A 124 -1.84 23.08 -12.44
C GLU A 124 -2.20 24.51 -12.87
N ILE A 125 -1.77 25.47 -12.06
CA ILE A 125 -1.89 26.89 -12.33
C ILE A 125 -0.51 27.42 -12.71
N THR A 126 -0.44 28.16 -13.82
CA THR A 126 0.76 28.87 -14.26
C THR A 126 0.58 30.38 -14.15
N ASN A 127 1.69 31.10 -13.99
CA ASN A 127 1.76 32.56 -13.99
C ASN A 127 1.00 33.30 -12.87
N PRO A 128 0.88 32.80 -11.62
CA PRO A 128 0.39 33.68 -10.55
C PRO A 128 1.42 34.78 -10.27
N GLU A 129 1.00 36.05 -10.25
CA GLU A 129 1.82 37.22 -9.88
C GLU A 129 2.21 37.18 -8.38
N LEU A 130 3.00 36.17 -8.00
CA LEU A 130 3.51 35.91 -6.67
C LEU A 130 5.02 36.12 -6.66
N THR A 131 5.50 36.89 -5.69
CA THR A 131 6.94 37.07 -5.48
C THR A 131 7.58 35.76 -4.98
N PRO A 132 8.89 35.54 -5.18
CA PRO A 132 9.59 34.36 -4.67
C PRO A 132 9.44 34.17 -3.15
N GLN A 133 9.41 35.27 -2.38
CA GLN A 133 9.20 35.24 -0.93
C GLN A 133 7.80 34.74 -0.57
N GLN A 134 6.77 35.20 -1.29
CA GLN A 134 5.40 34.71 -1.10
C GLN A 134 5.25 33.24 -1.49
N LEU A 135 5.88 32.81 -2.58
CA LEU A 135 5.92 31.40 -2.98
C LEU A 135 6.57 30.52 -1.90
N GLN A 136 7.68 30.97 -1.32
CA GLN A 136 8.33 30.27 -0.22
C GLN A 136 7.44 30.21 1.04
N ALA A 137 6.74 31.30 1.36
CA ALA A 137 5.79 31.34 2.48
C ALA A 137 4.61 30.39 2.27
N VAL A 138 4.07 30.30 1.05
CA VAL A 138 3.03 29.31 0.69
C VAL A 138 3.58 27.88 0.84
N ARG A 139 4.79 27.61 0.33
CA ARG A 139 5.45 26.30 0.47
C ARG A 139 5.65 25.92 1.94
N GLN A 140 6.07 26.85 2.79
CA GLN A 140 6.24 26.61 4.23
C GLN A 140 4.91 26.40 4.96
N LYS A 141 3.88 27.17 4.61
CA LYS A 141 2.53 27.00 5.18
C LYS A 141 1.97 25.61 4.88
N TYR A 142 2.24 25.08 3.68
CA TYR A 142 1.83 23.75 3.24
C TYR A 142 3.00 22.76 3.18
N TRP A 143 3.94 22.86 4.13
CA TRP A 143 5.18 22.08 4.09
C TRP A 143 4.93 20.56 4.02
N GLY A 144 3.89 20.05 4.68
CA GLY A 144 3.62 18.61 4.77
C GLY A 144 3.34 17.96 3.42
N ILE A 145 2.35 18.48 2.67
CA ILE A 145 2.04 17.96 1.33
C ILE A 145 3.23 18.17 0.36
N ASN A 146 3.90 19.32 0.45
CA ASN A 146 5.05 19.62 -0.42
C ASN A 146 6.25 18.70 -0.12
N ALA A 147 6.53 18.40 1.15
CA ALA A 147 7.58 17.46 1.54
C ALA A 147 7.22 16.03 1.12
N LEU A 148 5.98 15.58 1.34
CA LEU A 148 5.54 14.24 0.96
C LEU A 148 5.55 14.03 -0.56
N LYS A 149 5.11 15.03 -1.35
CA LYS A 149 5.21 15.00 -2.81
C LYS A 149 6.66 15.11 -3.30
N GLN A 150 7.55 15.80 -2.58
CA GLN A 150 8.98 15.82 -2.87
C GLN A 150 9.66 14.46 -2.64
N PHE A 151 9.25 13.70 -1.62
CA PHE A 151 9.68 12.30 -1.47
C PHE A 151 9.21 11.44 -2.65
N GLY A 152 8.05 11.79 -3.22
CA GLY A 152 7.42 11.06 -4.31
C GLY A 152 6.91 9.69 -3.88
N GLU A 153 6.23 9.01 -4.80
CA GLU A 153 5.69 7.67 -4.55
C GLU A 153 6.80 6.70 -4.12
N LEU A 154 7.94 6.73 -4.82
CA LEU A 154 9.07 5.87 -4.53
C LEU A 154 9.59 6.11 -3.11
N GLY A 155 9.79 7.36 -2.69
CA GLY A 155 10.21 7.73 -1.33
C GLY A 155 9.24 7.28 -0.23
N LEU A 156 7.94 7.32 -0.51
CA LEU A 156 6.93 6.86 0.45
C LEU A 156 6.85 5.32 0.52
N MET A 157 6.98 4.64 -0.64
CA MET A 157 7.13 3.19 -0.70
C MET A 157 8.39 2.70 0.02
N TRP A 158 9.44 3.53 0.06
CA TRP A 158 10.65 3.23 0.80
C TRP A 158 10.43 3.19 2.32
N ILE A 159 9.84 4.25 2.84
CA ILE A 159 9.55 4.37 4.26
C ILE A 159 8.62 3.24 4.70
N SER A 160 7.58 2.94 3.89
CA SER A 160 6.65 1.85 4.18
C SER A 160 7.32 0.47 4.16
N THR A 161 8.23 0.22 3.21
CA THR A 161 9.00 -1.03 3.14
C THR A 161 9.89 -1.19 4.37
N GLY A 162 10.61 -0.13 4.77
CA GLY A 162 11.44 -0.14 5.98
C GLY A 162 10.63 -0.42 7.25
N LEU A 163 9.49 0.25 7.42
CA LEU A 163 8.58 0.01 8.56
C LEU A 163 8.02 -1.42 8.56
N SER A 164 7.71 -1.96 7.39
CA SER A 164 7.19 -3.32 7.24
C SER A 164 8.23 -4.39 7.58
N LEU A 165 9.50 -4.18 7.19
CA LEU A 165 10.61 -5.07 7.54
C LEU A 165 10.82 -5.13 9.06
N VAL A 166 10.82 -3.97 9.73
CA VAL A 166 10.94 -3.90 11.20
C VAL A 166 9.75 -4.61 11.86
N ALA A 167 8.53 -4.46 11.32
CA ALA A 167 7.35 -5.19 11.80
C ALA A 167 7.55 -6.71 11.70
N GLY A 168 8.05 -7.18 10.56
CA GLY A 168 8.33 -8.59 10.33
C GLY A 168 9.39 -9.19 11.25
N LEU A 169 10.49 -8.47 11.47
CA LEU A 169 11.54 -8.87 12.41
C LEU A 169 11.00 -8.95 13.84
N ASN A 170 10.21 -7.96 14.27
CA ASN A 170 9.58 -7.97 15.58
C ASN A 170 8.61 -9.14 15.74
N ALA A 171 7.77 -9.41 14.73
CA ALA A 171 6.85 -10.53 14.73
C ALA A 171 7.60 -11.87 14.79
N ALA A 172 8.62 -12.08 13.96
CA ALA A 172 9.44 -13.29 13.97
C ALA A 172 10.13 -13.49 15.33
N PHE A 173 10.72 -12.44 15.89
CA PHE A 173 11.40 -12.48 17.19
C PHE A 173 10.42 -12.83 18.32
N LEU A 174 9.28 -12.17 18.40
CA LEU A 174 8.26 -12.47 19.41
C LEU A 174 7.73 -13.90 19.28
N ALA A 175 7.46 -14.33 18.05
CA ALA A 175 6.92 -15.64 17.76
C ALA A 175 7.93 -16.77 18.06
N TRP A 176 9.23 -16.49 17.94
CA TRP A 176 10.32 -17.39 18.32
C TRP A 176 10.43 -17.58 19.83
N PHE A 177 10.45 -16.49 20.60
CA PHE A 177 10.64 -16.54 22.06
C PHE A 177 9.35 -16.89 22.82
N TYR A 178 8.19 -16.49 22.30
CA TYR A 178 6.90 -16.63 22.97
C TYR A 178 5.82 -17.16 22.02
N PRO A 179 5.90 -18.45 21.58
CA PRO A 179 4.88 -19.06 20.74
C PRO A 179 3.56 -19.29 21.51
N GLY A 180 2.79 -18.21 21.69
CA GLY A 180 1.51 -18.17 22.41
C GLY A 180 0.30 -18.49 21.54
N LYS A 181 -0.91 -18.23 22.06
CA LYS A 181 -2.15 -18.36 21.29
C LYS A 181 -2.22 -17.31 20.16
N LEU A 182 -1.77 -16.09 20.44
CA LEU A 182 -1.77 -14.97 19.50
C LEU A 182 -0.83 -15.21 18.31
N SER A 183 0.40 -15.68 18.54
CA SER A 183 1.34 -15.98 17.45
C SER A 183 0.83 -17.08 16.53
N LYS A 184 0.09 -18.06 17.08
CA LYS A 184 -0.54 -19.11 16.29
C LYS A 184 -1.70 -18.59 15.45
N ALA A 185 -2.57 -17.76 16.04
CA ALA A 185 -3.65 -17.10 15.31
C ALA A 185 -3.12 -16.20 14.19
N PHE A 186 -2.06 -15.45 14.48
CA PHE A 186 -1.40 -14.59 13.51
C PHE A 186 -0.75 -15.39 12.38
N ALA A 187 -0.03 -16.47 12.69
CA ALA A 187 0.53 -17.37 11.68
C ALA A 187 -0.55 -17.97 10.76
N SER A 188 -1.71 -18.37 11.30
CA SER A 188 -2.82 -18.85 10.48
C SER A 188 -3.42 -17.76 9.58
N LEU A 189 -3.59 -16.53 10.09
CA LEU A 189 -4.07 -15.39 9.30
C LEU A 189 -3.14 -15.09 8.12
N VAL A 190 -1.84 -15.06 8.41
CA VAL A 190 -0.79 -14.87 7.42
C VAL A 190 -0.87 -15.92 6.33
N CYS A 191 -0.85 -17.21 6.67
CA CYS A 191 -0.92 -18.30 5.68
C CYS A 191 -2.20 -18.23 4.84
N GLY A 192 -3.34 -17.90 5.47
CA GLY A 192 -4.60 -17.67 4.77
C GLY A 192 -4.54 -16.52 3.77
N PHE A 193 -3.97 -15.38 4.16
CA PHE A 193 -3.74 -14.25 3.25
C PHE A 193 -2.82 -14.62 2.09
N GLY A 194 -1.76 -15.38 2.36
CA GLY A 194 -0.86 -15.91 1.33
C GLY A 194 -1.60 -16.74 0.28
N MET A 195 -2.48 -17.65 0.73
CA MET A 195 -3.30 -18.46 -0.17
C MET A 195 -4.35 -17.65 -0.92
N TYR A 196 -4.99 -16.67 -0.26
CA TYR A 196 -5.90 -15.74 -0.93
C TYR A 196 -5.18 -15.04 -2.09
N ARG A 197 -4.00 -14.46 -1.84
CA ARG A 197 -3.22 -13.78 -2.88
C ARG A 197 -2.77 -14.71 -3.99
N PHE A 198 -2.43 -15.96 -3.67
CA PHE A 198 -2.10 -16.97 -4.67
C PHE A 198 -3.26 -17.24 -5.63
N VAL A 199 -4.42 -17.60 -5.09
CA VAL A 199 -5.59 -17.96 -5.89
C VAL A 199 -6.11 -16.74 -6.65
N TRP A 200 -6.15 -15.57 -6.00
CA TRP A 200 -6.48 -14.32 -6.66
C TRP A 200 -5.52 -14.02 -7.82
N GLY A 201 -4.21 -14.17 -7.60
CA GLY A 201 -3.21 -13.95 -8.64
C GLY A 201 -3.27 -14.98 -9.77
N LEU A 202 -3.69 -16.21 -9.50
CA LEU A 202 -3.82 -17.26 -10.50
C LEU A 202 -5.09 -17.07 -11.35
N LEU A 203 -6.25 -16.86 -10.72
CA LEU A 203 -7.52 -16.67 -11.41
C LEU A 203 -7.62 -15.28 -12.04
N GLY A 204 -7.17 -14.24 -11.34
CA GLY A 204 -7.23 -12.86 -11.80
C GLY A 204 -6.28 -12.52 -12.95
N ARG A 205 -5.31 -13.40 -13.27
CA ARG A 205 -4.44 -13.27 -14.45
C ARG A 205 -5.04 -13.91 -15.71
N VAL A 206 -6.13 -14.66 -15.58
CA VAL A 206 -6.84 -15.19 -16.74
C VAL A 206 -7.48 -14.02 -17.48
N GLN A 207 -7.09 -13.84 -18.74
CA GLN A 207 -7.64 -12.77 -19.58
C GLN A 207 -9.13 -13.01 -19.81
N PHE A 208 -9.92 -11.92 -19.81
CA PHE A 208 -11.38 -12.01 -19.96
C PHE A 208 -11.78 -12.74 -21.24
N ASP A 209 -11.05 -12.53 -22.35
CA ASP A 209 -11.30 -13.17 -23.65
C ASP A 209 -11.29 -14.71 -23.60
N VAL A 210 -10.61 -15.30 -22.60
CA VAL A 210 -10.56 -16.74 -22.40
C VAL A 210 -11.81 -17.26 -21.68
N VAL A 211 -12.45 -16.43 -20.85
CA VAL A 211 -13.61 -16.80 -20.02
C VAL A 211 -14.95 -16.35 -20.59
N THR A 212 -14.98 -15.32 -21.45
CA THR A 212 -16.20 -14.86 -22.15
C THR A 212 -16.90 -15.97 -22.95
N PRO A 213 -16.20 -16.88 -23.67
CA PRO A 213 -16.84 -17.98 -24.40
C PRO A 213 -17.61 -18.96 -23.52
N TYR A 214 -17.32 -18.99 -22.21
CA TYR A 214 -18.01 -19.84 -21.23
C TYR A 214 -19.19 -19.12 -20.54
N GLY A 215 -19.58 -17.95 -21.02
CA GLY A 215 -20.73 -17.19 -20.52
C GLY A 215 -20.43 -16.31 -19.29
N PHE A 216 -19.15 -16.08 -18.97
CA PHE A 216 -18.77 -15.16 -17.90
C PHE A 216 -18.62 -13.72 -18.43
N THR A 217 -19.25 -12.78 -17.73
CA THR A 217 -19.01 -11.33 -17.91
C THR A 217 -17.82 -10.91 -17.03
N PRO A 218 -17.21 -9.73 -17.28
CA PRO A 218 -16.14 -9.23 -16.42
C PRO A 218 -16.53 -9.18 -14.93
N ASP A 219 -17.76 -8.74 -14.65
CA ASP A 219 -18.29 -8.68 -13.30
C ASP A 219 -18.44 -10.08 -12.68
N SER A 220 -19.06 -11.03 -13.39
CA SER A 220 -19.26 -12.38 -12.84
C SER A 220 -17.94 -13.13 -12.68
N TRP A 221 -16.97 -12.90 -13.55
CA TRP A 221 -15.61 -13.43 -13.38
C TRP A 221 -14.90 -12.84 -12.16
N SER A 222 -15.03 -11.53 -11.91
CA SER A 222 -14.46 -10.90 -10.70
C SER A 222 -15.00 -11.54 -9.43
N TRP A 223 -16.31 -11.81 -9.36
CA TRP A 223 -16.91 -12.53 -8.22
C TRP A 223 -16.35 -13.94 -8.04
N VAL A 224 -16.10 -14.68 -9.12
CA VAL A 224 -15.48 -16.02 -9.07
C VAL A 224 -14.04 -15.93 -8.57
N VAL A 225 -13.26 -14.98 -9.07
CA VAL A 225 -11.87 -14.73 -8.64
C VAL A 225 -11.83 -14.42 -7.14
N ASP A 226 -12.62 -13.44 -6.69
CA ASP A 226 -12.64 -13.00 -5.30
C ASP A 226 -13.21 -14.08 -4.37
N GLY A 227 -14.30 -14.73 -4.77
CA GLY A 227 -14.93 -15.81 -4.01
C GLY A 227 -14.03 -17.03 -3.87
N GLY A 228 -13.42 -17.48 -4.97
CA GLY A 228 -12.48 -18.61 -4.97
C GLY A 228 -11.23 -18.32 -4.12
N ALA A 229 -10.69 -17.10 -4.24
CA ALA A 229 -9.57 -16.67 -3.41
C ALA A 229 -9.93 -16.63 -1.93
N LEU A 230 -11.12 -16.12 -1.58
CA LEU A 230 -11.59 -16.04 -0.20
C LEU A 230 -11.79 -17.42 0.41
N ILE A 231 -12.42 -18.35 -0.31
CA ILE A 231 -12.62 -19.74 0.14
C ILE A 231 -11.26 -20.42 0.38
N ALA A 232 -10.32 -20.29 -0.55
CA ALA A 232 -8.99 -20.88 -0.40
C ALA A 232 -8.19 -20.27 0.75
N GLY A 233 -8.30 -18.95 0.93
CA GLY A 233 -7.68 -18.22 2.03
C GLY A 233 -8.22 -18.62 3.39
N VAL A 234 -9.55 -18.62 3.57
CA VAL A 234 -10.21 -19.04 4.81
C VAL A 234 -9.96 -20.52 5.10
N GLY A 235 -10.03 -21.38 4.07
CA GLY A 235 -9.72 -22.81 4.20
C GLY A 235 -8.29 -23.05 4.70
N THR A 236 -7.32 -22.31 4.15
CA THR A 236 -5.92 -22.40 4.57
C THR A 236 -5.71 -21.84 5.97
N LEU A 237 -6.36 -20.72 6.33
CA LEU A 237 -6.35 -20.17 7.69
C LEU A 237 -6.82 -21.21 8.69
N ILE A 238 -8.00 -21.81 8.46
CA ILE A 238 -8.57 -22.83 9.34
C ILE A 238 -7.64 -24.04 9.41
N ALA A 239 -7.12 -24.52 8.28
CA ALA A 239 -6.19 -25.65 8.24
C ALA A 239 -4.91 -25.36 9.05
N THR A 240 -4.27 -24.20 8.86
CA THR A 240 -3.08 -23.81 9.62
C THR A 240 -3.38 -23.65 11.10
N ALA A 241 -4.51 -23.03 11.46
CA ALA A 241 -4.94 -22.85 12.85
C ALA A 241 -5.15 -24.20 13.55
N LEU A 242 -5.82 -25.13 12.85
CA LEU A 242 -5.98 -26.51 13.29
C LEU A 242 -4.61 -27.14 13.52
N VAL A 243 -3.69 -27.13 12.54
CA VAL A 243 -2.33 -27.71 12.69
C VAL A 243 -1.56 -27.14 13.88
N LEU A 244 -1.74 -25.86 14.18
CA LEU A 244 -1.08 -25.19 15.31
C LEU A 244 -1.70 -25.51 16.68
N TRP A 245 -3.01 -25.75 16.73
CA TRP A 245 -3.75 -25.95 17.98
C TRP A 245 -4.03 -27.41 18.33
N ARG A 246 -4.24 -28.30 17.36
CA ARG A 246 -4.61 -29.71 17.59
C ARG A 246 -3.50 -30.69 17.20
N ARG A 247 -3.57 -31.91 17.74
CA ARG A 247 -2.78 -33.06 17.29
C ARG A 247 -3.57 -33.78 16.19
N PHE A 248 -2.98 -33.97 15.02
CA PHE A 248 -3.63 -34.65 13.88
C PHE A 248 -3.01 -36.00 13.55
N HIS A 249 -3.88 -36.91 13.07
CA HIS A 249 -3.54 -38.12 12.36
C HIS A 249 -2.79 -37.82 11.05
N ARG A 250 -1.92 -38.75 10.63
CA ARG A 250 -0.99 -38.60 9.51
C ARG A 250 -1.68 -38.27 8.18
N PHE A 251 -2.88 -38.83 7.95
CA PHE A 251 -3.64 -38.66 6.70
C PHE A 251 -4.22 -37.25 6.52
N ILE A 252 -4.71 -36.62 7.58
CA ILE A 252 -5.25 -35.25 7.52
C ILE A 252 -4.10 -34.21 7.52
N ARG A 253 -2.93 -34.61 8.02
CA ARG A 253 -1.75 -33.75 8.11
C ARG A 253 -1.17 -33.38 6.74
N LEU A 254 -1.17 -34.30 5.79
CA LEU A 254 -0.59 -34.10 4.47
C LEU A 254 -1.29 -32.97 3.66
N PRO A 255 -2.62 -33.00 3.44
CA PRO A 255 -3.29 -31.92 2.69
C PRO A 255 -3.20 -30.57 3.41
N MET A 256 -3.31 -30.53 4.74
CA MET A 256 -3.17 -29.29 5.52
C MET A 256 -1.75 -28.70 5.44
N SER A 257 -0.73 -29.57 5.41
CA SER A 257 0.67 -29.19 5.25
C SER A 257 0.92 -28.55 3.88
N ILE A 258 0.42 -29.16 2.82
CA ILE A 258 0.58 -28.66 1.45
C ILE A 258 -0.09 -27.29 1.31
N SER A 259 -1.35 -27.15 1.73
CA SER A 259 -2.08 -25.88 1.71
C SER A 259 -1.35 -24.77 2.47
N SER A 260 -0.84 -25.06 3.67
CA SER A 260 -0.08 -24.08 4.45
C SER A 260 1.26 -23.72 3.80
N SER A 261 1.93 -24.68 3.16
CA SER A 261 3.22 -24.46 2.49
C SER A 261 3.09 -23.62 1.23
N VAL A 262 1.99 -23.78 0.47
CA VAL A 262 1.65 -22.92 -0.67
C VAL A 262 1.36 -21.49 -0.21
N GLY A 263 0.68 -21.31 0.92
CA GLY A 263 0.49 -19.99 1.54
C GLY A 263 1.84 -19.33 1.88
N ILE A 264 2.76 -20.06 2.52
CA ILE A 264 4.11 -19.57 2.86
C ILE A 264 4.91 -19.22 1.61
N PHE A 265 4.90 -20.07 0.58
CA PHE A 265 5.57 -19.80 -0.69
C PHE A 265 5.17 -18.43 -1.25
N ASN A 266 3.87 -18.17 -1.33
CA ASN A 266 3.36 -16.95 -1.95
C ASN A 266 3.66 -15.70 -1.12
N LEU A 267 3.56 -15.80 0.21
CA LEU A 267 3.96 -14.71 1.09
C LEU A 267 5.44 -14.39 0.95
N CYS A 268 6.29 -15.42 0.92
CA CYS A 268 7.73 -15.26 0.78
C CYS A 268 8.06 -14.65 -0.59
N SER A 269 7.45 -15.17 -1.65
CA SER A 269 7.65 -14.69 -3.02
C SER A 269 7.24 -13.24 -3.16
N PHE A 270 6.05 -12.87 -2.64
CA PHE A 270 5.58 -11.49 -2.65
C PHE A 270 6.50 -10.57 -1.83
N SER A 271 6.85 -10.95 -0.61
CA SER A 271 7.71 -10.13 0.26
C SER A 271 9.10 -9.94 -0.32
N LEU A 272 9.71 -11.01 -0.82
CA LEU A 272 11.05 -10.97 -1.39
C LEU A 272 11.07 -10.21 -2.71
N LEU A 273 10.04 -10.34 -3.56
CA LEU A 273 9.93 -9.56 -4.77
C LEU A 273 9.92 -8.05 -4.45
N TRP A 274 9.12 -7.64 -3.46
CA TRP A 274 9.09 -6.26 -2.99
C TRP A 274 10.44 -5.82 -2.45
N ILE A 275 11.05 -6.59 -1.55
CA ILE A 275 12.37 -6.27 -1.00
C ILE A 275 13.41 -6.16 -2.12
N PHE A 276 13.49 -7.12 -3.05
CA PHE A 276 14.48 -7.09 -4.11
C PHE A 276 14.24 -6.00 -5.16
N THR A 277 12.99 -5.59 -5.38
CA THR A 277 12.67 -4.52 -6.32
C THR A 277 13.03 -3.16 -5.73
N TYR A 278 12.69 -2.95 -4.46
CA TYR A 278 12.92 -1.66 -3.82
C TYR A 278 14.32 -1.66 -3.18
N LEU A 279 14.60 -2.44 -2.12
CA LEU A 279 15.82 -2.42 -1.27
C LEU A 279 17.16 -2.06 -1.93
N PRO A 280 17.57 -2.59 -3.10
CA PRO A 280 18.82 -2.19 -3.75
C PRO A 280 18.93 -0.68 -4.01
N SER A 281 17.82 -0.04 -4.37
CA SER A 281 17.80 1.40 -4.64
C SER A 281 17.94 2.29 -3.36
N LEU A 282 17.85 1.73 -2.15
CA LEU A 282 18.01 2.43 -0.85
C LEU A 282 19.48 2.55 -0.48
N PHE A 283 20.27 1.58 -0.92
CA PHE A 283 21.71 1.56 -0.73
C PHE A 283 22.46 2.20 -1.91
N GLY A 284 21.74 2.86 -2.83
CA GLY A 284 22.31 3.51 -4.00
C GLY A 284 22.90 2.53 -5.02
N PHE A 285 22.52 1.24 -4.98
CA PHE A 285 22.91 0.30 -6.03
C PHE A 285 22.18 0.69 -7.32
N THR A 286 22.96 1.16 -8.30
CA THR A 286 22.53 1.67 -9.60
C THR A 286 21.82 0.62 -10.46
N GLU A 287 21.16 1.10 -11.52
CA GLU A 287 20.24 0.41 -12.45
C GLU A 287 20.69 -0.97 -12.99
N THR A 288 21.97 -1.33 -12.87
CA THR A 288 22.51 -2.62 -13.34
C THR A 288 21.93 -3.84 -12.60
N LEU A 289 21.53 -3.70 -11.33
CA LEU A 289 20.83 -4.74 -10.57
C LEU A 289 19.34 -4.84 -10.94
N LEU A 290 18.71 -3.71 -11.27
CA LEU A 290 17.32 -3.63 -11.74
C LEU A 290 17.16 -4.15 -13.18
N GLN A 291 18.20 -4.02 -14.01
CA GLN A 291 18.23 -4.52 -15.39
C GLN A 291 18.08 -6.05 -15.47
N ASN A 292 18.45 -6.76 -14.40
CA ASN A 292 18.28 -8.21 -14.25
C ASN A 292 17.09 -8.57 -13.33
N ARG A 293 15.95 -7.89 -13.52
CA ARG A 293 14.69 -8.19 -12.82
C ARG A 293 14.30 -9.68 -12.88
N SER A 294 14.62 -10.34 -13.99
CA SER A 294 14.46 -11.79 -14.16
C SER A 294 15.27 -12.59 -13.14
N VAL A 295 16.55 -12.26 -12.94
CA VAL A 295 17.43 -12.93 -11.97
C VAL A 295 16.94 -12.73 -10.55
N LEU A 296 16.50 -11.51 -10.18
CA LEU A 296 15.92 -11.24 -8.86
C LEU A 296 14.63 -12.03 -8.62
N MET A 297 13.77 -12.16 -9.65
CA MET A 297 12.59 -13.03 -9.58
C MET A 297 12.97 -14.51 -9.41
N TRP A 298 14.00 -14.99 -10.11
CA TRP A 298 14.51 -16.36 -9.95
C TRP A 298 15.06 -16.61 -8.54
N VAL A 299 15.84 -15.67 -7.99
CA VAL A 299 16.36 -15.77 -6.62
C VAL A 299 15.21 -15.77 -5.60
N GLY A 300 14.25 -14.85 -5.74
CA GLY A 300 13.07 -14.78 -4.87
C GLY A 300 12.22 -16.05 -4.91
N THR A 301 11.94 -16.58 -6.10
CA THR A 301 11.19 -17.83 -6.27
C THR A 301 11.95 -19.06 -5.76
N THR A 302 13.27 -19.09 -5.91
CA THR A 302 14.12 -20.17 -5.37
C THR A 302 14.07 -20.18 -3.84
N ILE A 303 14.30 -19.03 -3.21
CA ILE A 303 14.24 -18.89 -1.75
C ILE A 303 12.84 -19.27 -1.24
N SER A 304 11.79 -18.77 -1.89
CA SER A 304 10.40 -19.07 -1.53
C SER A 304 10.08 -20.55 -1.65
N SER A 305 10.56 -21.21 -2.72
CA SER A 305 10.43 -22.65 -2.93
C SER A 305 11.13 -23.43 -1.82
N THR A 306 12.36 -23.03 -1.45
CA THR A 306 13.09 -23.65 -0.35
C THR A 306 12.30 -23.54 0.96
N PHE A 307 11.77 -22.36 1.31
CA PHE A 307 10.95 -22.19 2.50
C PHE A 307 9.70 -23.06 2.49
N ALA A 308 9.03 -23.18 1.34
CA ALA A 308 7.83 -24.00 1.19
C ALA A 308 8.12 -25.50 1.31
N ILE A 309 9.20 -25.97 0.70
CA ILE A 309 9.65 -27.36 0.78
C ILE A 309 10.07 -27.70 2.21
N VAL A 310 10.85 -26.84 2.86
CA VAL A 310 11.24 -27.01 4.26
C VAL A 310 10.02 -27.01 5.17
N ALA A 311 9.04 -26.13 4.94
CA ALA A 311 7.78 -26.15 5.67
C ALA A 311 7.10 -27.52 5.52
N ALA A 312 6.88 -27.98 4.29
CA ALA A 312 6.19 -29.23 3.99
C ALA A 312 6.89 -30.45 4.62
N ILE A 313 8.22 -30.51 4.56
CA ILE A 313 9.05 -31.57 5.15
C ILE A 313 8.97 -31.53 6.67
N LEU A 314 9.14 -30.36 7.30
CA LEU A 314 9.06 -30.21 8.76
C LEU A 314 7.67 -30.59 9.29
N PHE A 315 6.62 -30.19 8.58
CA PHE A 315 5.24 -30.59 8.88
C PHE A 315 5.02 -32.10 8.79
N TYR A 316 5.66 -32.76 7.82
CA TYR A 316 5.51 -34.19 7.61
C TYR A 316 6.31 -35.02 8.63
N LEU A 317 7.55 -34.63 8.90
CA LEU A 317 8.53 -35.46 9.61
C LEU A 317 8.62 -35.19 11.12
N HIS A 318 8.41 -33.95 11.59
CA HIS A 318 8.84 -33.55 12.93
C HIS A 318 7.71 -33.37 13.96
N THR A 319 8.10 -33.36 15.24
CA THR A 319 7.20 -33.23 16.39
C THR A 319 6.44 -31.90 16.39
N ASN A 320 5.28 -31.90 17.05
CA ASN A 320 4.37 -30.75 17.13
C ASN A 320 5.02 -29.43 17.57
N GLN A 321 6.15 -29.44 18.30
CA GLN A 321 6.77 -28.19 18.78
C GLN A 321 7.65 -27.51 17.73
N SER A 322 8.47 -28.25 16.98
CA SER A 322 9.35 -27.67 15.94
C SER A 322 8.54 -27.05 14.81
N ILE A 323 7.46 -27.73 14.40
CA ILE A 323 6.48 -27.22 13.43
C ILE A 323 5.85 -25.92 13.91
N LYS A 324 5.41 -25.87 15.17
CA LYS A 324 4.76 -24.67 15.73
C LYS A 324 5.72 -23.49 15.78
N LYS A 325 6.98 -23.72 16.15
CA LYS A 325 8.00 -22.66 16.16
C LYS A 325 8.33 -22.14 14.75
N PHE A 326 8.50 -23.04 13.78
CA PHE A 326 8.79 -22.66 12.40
C PHE A 326 7.63 -21.85 11.78
N LEU A 327 6.39 -22.32 11.91
CA LEU A 327 5.21 -21.59 11.44
C LEU A 327 5.03 -20.23 12.13
N CYS A 328 5.28 -20.19 13.43
CA CYS A 328 5.23 -18.95 14.19
C CYS A 328 6.31 -17.98 13.68
N LEU A 329 7.52 -18.46 13.34
CA LEU A 329 8.58 -17.63 12.77
C LEU A 329 8.25 -17.15 11.35
N SER A 330 7.67 -18.01 10.49
CA SER A 330 7.27 -17.61 9.13
C SER A 330 6.18 -16.53 9.11
N SER A 331 5.47 -16.34 10.23
CA SER A 331 4.55 -15.20 10.39
C SER A 331 5.24 -13.84 10.30
N GLY A 332 6.55 -13.76 10.58
CA GLY A 332 7.32 -12.53 10.39
C GLY A 332 7.38 -12.08 8.93
N ILE A 333 7.61 -13.01 8.00
CA ILE A 333 7.55 -12.72 6.55
C ILE A 333 6.14 -12.27 6.17
N GLY A 334 5.12 -12.93 6.72
CA GLY A 334 3.73 -12.52 6.54
C GLY A 334 3.40 -11.13 7.04
N ALA A 335 3.96 -10.74 8.19
CA ALA A 335 3.78 -9.41 8.74
C ALA A 335 4.37 -8.34 7.81
N VAL A 336 5.52 -8.61 7.18
CA VAL A 336 6.08 -7.73 6.14
C VAL A 336 5.08 -7.60 4.98
N ALA A 337 4.63 -8.71 4.40
CA ALA A 337 3.71 -8.68 3.26
C ALA A 337 2.41 -7.92 3.58
N LEU A 338 1.79 -8.21 4.73
CA LEU A 338 0.55 -7.56 5.15
C LEU A 338 0.75 -6.06 5.38
N ALA A 339 1.83 -5.67 6.04
CA ALA A 339 2.14 -4.26 6.27
C ALA A 339 2.39 -3.51 4.96
N ILE A 340 3.14 -4.10 4.02
CA ILE A 340 3.38 -3.52 2.69
C ILE A 340 2.05 -3.30 1.95
N ASN A 341 1.18 -4.32 1.89
CA ASN A 341 -0.12 -4.17 1.23
C ASN A 341 -0.97 -3.09 1.90
N LEU A 342 -1.00 -3.06 3.24
CA LEU A 342 -1.74 -2.04 3.98
C LEU A 342 -1.22 -0.63 3.67
N PHE A 343 0.10 -0.43 3.67
CA PHE A 343 0.68 0.86 3.30
C PHE A 343 0.40 1.22 1.85
N LEU A 344 0.46 0.28 0.92
CA LEU A 344 0.12 0.53 -0.48
C LEU A 344 -1.34 0.97 -0.63
N PHE A 345 -2.29 0.28 0.02
CA PHE A 345 -3.69 0.70 0.03
C PHE A 345 -3.88 2.07 0.66
N VAL A 346 -3.13 2.40 1.73
CA VAL A 346 -3.17 3.74 2.34
C VAL A 346 -2.61 4.80 1.39
N LEU A 347 -1.48 4.54 0.72
CA LEU A 347 -0.86 5.49 -0.20
C LEU A 347 -1.75 5.74 -1.43
N LEU A 348 -2.31 4.68 -2.01
CA LEU A 348 -3.32 4.77 -3.07
C LEU A 348 -4.52 5.57 -2.59
N GLY A 349 -5.12 5.15 -1.47
CA GLY A 349 -6.33 5.76 -0.93
C GLY A 349 -6.19 7.23 -0.56
N LEU A 350 -4.99 7.69 -0.23
CA LEU A 350 -4.70 9.08 0.08
C LEU A 350 -4.24 9.91 -1.14
N GLY A 351 -4.01 9.30 -2.31
CA GLY A 351 -3.58 9.99 -3.53
C GLY A 351 -2.07 10.30 -3.61
N TYR A 352 -1.26 9.47 -2.94
CA TYR A 352 0.21 9.56 -2.95
C TYR A 352 0.91 8.62 -3.93
N ALA A 353 0.19 7.61 -4.44
CA ALA A 353 0.66 6.62 -5.38
C ALA A 353 -0.32 6.50 -6.55
N ASP A 354 0.21 6.19 -7.73
CA ASP A 354 -0.58 5.97 -8.96
C ASP A 354 -0.67 4.48 -9.34
#